data_AF-A0A4P6HPS2-F1
#
_entry.id   AF-A0A4P6HPS2-F1
#
_cell.length_a   1.000
_cell.length_b   1.000
_cell.length_c   1.000
_cell.angle_alpha   90.00
_cell.angle_beta   90.00
_cell.angle_gamma   90.00
#
_symmetry.space_group_name_H-M   'P 1'
#
loop_
_entity.id
_entity.type
_entity.pdbx_description
1 polymer ?
#
loop_
_entity_poly.entity_id
_entity_poly.type
_entity_poly.pdbx_seq_one_letter_code
_entity_poly.pdbx_strand_id
1 'polypeptide(L)'
;MIAAAPHPFFTYSAEVLAWRLGSGEDAALPPAAAPETTTARAARVLRALGGRRRVALLGLGSGDLAAALAASLPAGGSLTLVCLSPQTARQGLATGRFPWLAPDSPAQLVADTSVQAVCHLLWANGLTPENALVTVNPEPAESAEAKGLALVRRLLTAGRLLPDPTPSPAAQPLPTLALLARAGEPALGDFFKAARGLAARAVILWDACEVPPAAEAAAGLGIPVRHLARPLGRDFAAQRNALLAACPTGWVLSLDPDERPGPGFAAAVARIMACPEAGAAYFPRLTLYPDPGRAKVGHGLWPDWQLRLFRTDAMPGPRYVRPLHERLEGHPGAAVLALDAPILHHNRLVADTAGVADKLEAFSRVAGAARHRLNADYPTLPLDFFTSLVPGDDPGRCLLLPPGL
;
A
#
# COMPACT_ATOMS: atom_id res chain seq x y z
N MET A 1 20.49 9.75 27.94
CA MET A 1 20.45 9.70 26.46
C MET A 1 19.28 8.81 26.09
N ILE A 2 18.25 9.36 25.43
CA ILE A 2 17.14 8.56 24.91
C ILE A 2 17.72 7.77 23.73
N ALA A 3 17.60 6.44 23.75
CA ALA A 3 18.05 5.61 22.63
C ALA A 3 17.33 6.04 21.35
N ALA A 4 18.05 6.18 20.24
CA ALA A 4 17.44 6.50 18.96
C ALA A 4 16.41 5.41 18.59
N ALA A 5 15.27 5.82 18.02
CA ALA A 5 14.28 4.87 17.55
C ALA A 5 14.88 3.96 16.45
N PRO A 6 14.54 2.66 16.42
CA PRO A 6 14.97 1.77 15.36
C PRO A 6 14.58 2.29 13.97
N HIS A 7 15.38 1.94 12.97
CA HIS A 7 15.04 2.23 11.58
C HIS A 7 13.68 1.61 11.20
N PRO A 8 12.78 2.33 10.48
CA PRO A 8 11.45 1.82 10.16
C PRO A 8 11.45 0.46 9.45
N PHE A 9 12.42 0.22 8.56
CA PHE A 9 12.55 -1.08 7.87
C PHE A 9 12.91 -2.21 8.83
N PHE A 10 13.70 -1.95 9.88
CA PHE A 10 14.00 -2.94 10.91
C PHE A 10 12.71 -3.31 11.67
N THR A 11 11.97 -2.32 12.15
CA THR A 11 10.70 -2.53 12.86
C THR A 11 9.69 -3.27 12.00
N TYR A 12 9.51 -2.86 10.74
CA TYR A 12 8.59 -3.51 9.80
C TYR A 12 8.97 -4.96 9.54
N SER A 13 10.22 -5.20 9.13
CA SER A 13 10.68 -6.54 8.76
C SER A 13 10.72 -7.48 9.96
N ALA A 14 11.04 -6.99 11.16
CA ALA A 14 10.99 -7.80 12.37
C ALA A 14 9.57 -8.36 12.61
N GLU A 15 8.55 -7.52 12.47
CA GLU A 15 7.14 -7.94 12.63
C GLU A 15 6.72 -8.95 11.55
N VAL A 16 7.06 -8.70 10.29
CA VAL A 16 6.76 -9.65 9.19
C VAL A 16 7.49 -10.98 9.37
N LEU A 17 8.77 -10.95 9.76
CA LEU A 17 9.59 -12.15 9.90
C LEU A 17 9.23 -12.97 11.14
N ALA A 18 8.74 -12.33 12.21
CA ALA A 18 8.22 -13.01 13.39
C ALA A 18 6.99 -13.88 13.07
N TRP A 19 6.25 -13.58 12.00
CA TRP A 19 5.04 -14.29 11.64
C TRP A 19 5.23 -15.29 10.48
N ARG A 20 4.51 -16.42 10.52
CA ARG A 20 4.55 -17.47 9.48
C ARG A 20 3.15 -17.73 8.92
N LEU A 21 3.04 -17.74 7.58
CA LEU A 21 1.88 -18.25 6.85
C LEU A 21 2.09 -19.73 6.52
N GLY A 22 1.16 -20.61 6.90
CA GLY A 22 1.20 -22.04 6.54
C GLY A 22 2.08 -22.91 7.45
N SER A 23 2.34 -24.15 7.00
CA SER A 23 3.26 -25.09 7.65
C SER A 23 4.73 -24.65 7.61
N GLY A 24 5.06 -23.73 6.69
CA GLY A 24 6.24 -22.87 6.75
C GLY A 24 7.58 -23.62 6.81
N GLU A 25 7.88 -24.46 5.81
CA GLU A 25 9.26 -24.87 5.57
C GLU A 25 10.07 -23.66 5.11
N ASP A 26 11.23 -23.46 5.74
CA ASP A 26 12.14 -22.38 5.37
C ASP A 26 12.81 -22.74 4.04
N ALA A 27 12.79 -21.80 3.09
CA ALA A 27 13.48 -21.97 1.83
C ALA A 27 14.99 -21.91 2.06
N ALA A 28 15.73 -22.86 1.47
CA ALA A 28 17.18 -22.85 1.53
C ALA A 28 17.73 -21.58 0.87
N LEU A 29 18.75 -20.98 1.49
CA LEU A 29 19.48 -19.90 0.86
C LEU A 29 20.15 -20.40 -0.43
N PRO A 30 20.22 -19.56 -1.48
CA PRO A 30 21.09 -19.81 -2.61
C PRO A 30 22.52 -20.09 -2.15
N PRO A 31 23.25 -20.99 -2.83
CA PRO A 31 24.63 -21.28 -2.46
C PRO A 31 25.50 -20.02 -2.56
N ALA A 32 26.43 -19.88 -1.62
CA ALA A 32 27.41 -18.81 -1.62
C ALA A 32 28.25 -18.84 -2.91
N ALA A 33 28.50 -17.66 -3.49
CA ALA A 33 29.47 -17.53 -4.57
C ALA A 33 30.90 -17.60 -4.01
N ALA A 34 31.88 -17.88 -4.86
CA ALA A 34 33.29 -17.82 -4.47
C ALA A 34 33.63 -16.40 -3.94
N PRO A 35 34.46 -16.25 -2.88
CA PRO A 35 34.75 -14.95 -2.26
C PRO A 35 35.25 -13.88 -3.24
N GLU A 36 36.06 -14.27 -4.22
CA GLU A 36 36.55 -13.40 -5.29
C GLU A 36 35.41 -12.85 -6.17
N THR A 37 34.41 -13.69 -6.45
CA THR A 37 33.22 -13.30 -7.21
C THR A 37 32.38 -12.31 -6.42
N THR A 38 32.16 -12.57 -5.13
CA THR A 38 31.44 -11.65 -4.23
C THR A 38 32.15 -10.30 -4.14
N THR A 39 33.47 -10.31 -3.98
CA THR A 39 34.30 -9.10 -3.93
C THR A 39 34.20 -8.29 -5.24
N ALA A 40 34.32 -8.96 -6.39
CA ALA A 40 34.20 -8.32 -7.69
C ALA A 40 32.80 -7.71 -7.91
N ARG A 41 31.74 -8.42 -7.48
CA ARG A 41 30.35 -7.93 -7.54
C ARG A 41 30.14 -6.70 -6.65
N ALA A 42 30.62 -6.74 -5.41
CA ALA A 42 30.53 -5.61 -4.48
C ALA A 42 31.27 -4.39 -5.02
N ALA A 43 32.50 -4.56 -5.51
CA ALA A 43 33.28 -3.50 -6.12
C ALA A 43 32.57 -2.89 -7.35
N ARG A 44 31.90 -3.70 -8.17
CA ARG A 44 31.09 -3.20 -9.31
C ARG A 44 29.91 -2.35 -8.85
N VAL A 45 29.19 -2.76 -7.81
CA VAL A 45 28.07 -2.00 -7.24
C VAL A 45 28.56 -0.67 -6.65
N LEU A 46 29.66 -0.68 -5.89
CA LEU A 46 30.24 0.54 -5.31
C LEU A 46 30.75 1.51 -6.39
N ARG A 47 31.35 1.02 -7.48
CA ARG A 47 31.70 1.86 -8.63
C ARG A 47 30.46 2.45 -9.29
N ALA A 48 29.40 1.66 -9.46
CA ALA A 48 28.15 2.13 -10.04
C ALA A 48 27.41 3.12 -9.14
N LEU A 49 27.60 3.05 -7.81
CA LEU A 49 27.00 3.97 -6.85
C LEU A 49 27.39 5.42 -7.18
N GLY A 50 28.65 5.65 -7.58
CA GLY A 50 29.15 6.96 -7.97
C GLY A 50 29.02 7.96 -6.83
N GLY A 51 28.44 9.14 -7.09
CA GLY A 51 28.22 10.17 -6.08
C GLY A 51 27.02 9.96 -5.15
N ARG A 52 26.20 8.93 -5.40
CA ARG A 52 25.02 8.62 -4.58
C ARG A 52 25.44 8.00 -3.24
N ARG A 53 24.54 8.04 -2.26
CA ARG A 53 24.81 7.51 -0.91
C ARG A 53 23.96 6.30 -0.55
N ARG A 54 22.92 5.99 -1.32
CA ARG A 54 21.98 4.92 -1.01
C ARG A 54 22.09 3.79 -2.03
N VAL A 55 22.16 2.54 -1.58
CA VAL A 55 22.05 1.34 -2.42
C VAL A 55 20.77 0.60 -2.06
N ALA A 56 19.90 0.36 -3.04
CA ALA A 56 18.82 -0.63 -2.91
C ALA A 56 19.23 -1.90 -3.67
N LEU A 57 19.59 -2.95 -2.93
CA LEU A 57 19.92 -4.25 -3.48
C LEU A 57 18.66 -5.13 -3.53
N LEU A 58 18.20 -5.44 -4.74
CA LEU A 58 16.98 -6.21 -4.97
C LEU A 58 17.30 -7.70 -5.01
N GLY A 59 16.84 -8.44 -4.01
CA GLY A 59 17.06 -9.88 -3.85
C GLY A 59 18.09 -10.17 -2.77
N LEU A 60 17.75 -11.11 -1.89
CA LEU A 60 18.56 -11.52 -0.75
C LEU A 60 19.83 -12.27 -1.18
N GLY A 61 19.69 -13.19 -2.16
CA GLY A 61 20.74 -14.13 -2.52
C GLY A 61 21.19 -14.97 -1.31
N SER A 62 22.46 -15.37 -1.30
CA SER A 62 23.13 -16.05 -0.20
C SER A 62 23.39 -15.18 1.04
N GLY A 63 23.25 -13.85 0.90
CA GLY A 63 23.61 -12.84 1.91
C GLY A 63 25.05 -12.31 1.82
N ASP A 64 25.97 -12.99 1.12
CA ASP A 64 27.39 -12.60 1.11
C ASP A 64 27.64 -11.27 0.38
N LEU A 65 26.95 -11.02 -0.73
CA LEU A 65 27.03 -9.74 -1.42
C LEU A 65 26.54 -8.58 -0.54
N ALA A 66 25.45 -8.79 0.20
CA ALA A 66 24.92 -7.78 1.12
C ALA A 66 25.92 -7.50 2.26
N ALA A 67 26.53 -8.54 2.83
CA ALA A 67 27.54 -8.40 3.87
C ALA A 67 28.79 -7.66 3.37
N ALA A 68 29.29 -8.03 2.18
CA ALA A 68 30.43 -7.36 1.56
C ALA A 68 30.15 -5.88 1.26
N LEU A 69 28.94 -5.55 0.81
CA LEU A 69 28.52 -4.17 0.58
C LEU A 69 28.40 -3.39 1.88
N ALA A 70 27.73 -3.95 2.90
CA ALA A 70 27.57 -3.30 4.20
C ALA A 70 28.91 -2.94 4.84
N ALA A 71 29.91 -3.82 4.74
CA ALA A 71 31.27 -3.59 5.25
C ALA A 71 32.05 -2.53 4.44
N SER A 72 31.64 -2.25 3.20
CA SER A 72 32.39 -1.41 2.25
C SER A 72 31.64 -0.13 1.87
N LEU A 73 30.53 0.19 2.55
CA LEU A 73 29.78 1.42 2.30
C LEU A 73 30.65 2.65 2.59
N PRO A 74 30.57 3.70 1.75
CA PRO A 74 31.23 4.97 2.06
C PRO A 74 30.60 5.59 3.32
N ALA A 75 31.34 6.47 4.00
CA ALA A 75 30.81 7.22 5.15
C ALA A 75 29.49 7.93 4.80
N GLY A 76 28.49 7.81 5.67
CA GLY A 76 27.12 8.31 5.44
C GLY A 76 26.33 7.56 4.36
N GLY A 77 26.86 6.45 3.85
CA GLY A 77 26.15 5.57 2.92
C GLY A 77 25.17 4.65 3.64
N SER A 78 24.12 4.24 2.94
CA SER A 78 23.16 3.24 3.42
C SER A 78 22.92 2.14 2.38
N LEU A 79 22.62 0.96 2.89
CA LEU A 79 22.22 -0.21 2.12
C LEU A 79 20.82 -0.61 2.54
N THR A 80 19.93 -0.78 1.58
CA THR A 80 18.64 -1.42 1.79
C THR A 80 18.58 -2.69 0.97
N LEU A 81 18.49 -3.82 1.65
CA LEU A 81 18.26 -5.12 1.04
C LEU A 81 16.76 -5.36 0.93
N VAL A 82 16.30 -5.77 -0.25
CA VAL A 82 14.91 -6.15 -0.50
C VAL A 82 14.82 -7.66 -0.63
N CYS A 83 13.92 -8.26 0.14
CA CYS A 83 13.62 -9.68 0.05
C CYS A 83 12.12 -9.88 -0.12
N LEU A 84 11.70 -10.55 -1.20
CA LEU A 84 10.29 -10.88 -1.42
C LEU A 84 9.90 -12.26 -0.87
N SER A 85 10.83 -12.93 -0.20
CA SER A 85 10.67 -14.24 0.43
C SER A 85 10.99 -14.17 1.93
N PRO A 86 10.00 -13.83 2.80
CA PRO A 86 10.20 -13.82 4.25
C PRO A 86 10.73 -15.14 4.82
N GLN A 87 10.43 -16.27 4.18
CA GLN A 87 10.99 -17.60 4.50
C GLN A 87 12.51 -17.63 4.32
N THR A 88 13.02 -17.16 3.17
CA THR A 88 14.46 -17.11 2.90
C THR A 88 15.18 -16.15 3.85
N ALA A 89 14.55 -15.01 4.14
CA ALA A 89 15.07 -14.05 5.13
C ALA A 89 15.15 -14.65 6.55
N ARG A 90 14.12 -15.40 6.99
CA ARG A 90 14.17 -16.11 8.27
C ARG A 90 15.31 -17.14 8.31
N GLN A 91 15.51 -17.90 7.24
CA GLN A 91 16.60 -18.87 7.18
C GLN A 91 17.97 -18.20 7.30
N GLY A 92 18.16 -17.07 6.61
CA GLY A 92 19.40 -16.30 6.71
C GLY A 92 19.65 -15.72 8.10
N LEU A 93 18.60 -15.27 8.80
CA LEU A 93 18.72 -14.84 10.19
C LEU A 93 19.08 -16.01 11.12
N ALA A 94 18.38 -17.14 10.99
CA ALA A 94 18.61 -18.33 11.81
C ALA A 94 20.03 -18.91 11.65
N THR A 95 20.63 -18.72 10.47
CA THR A 95 22.00 -19.18 10.15
C THR A 95 23.06 -18.10 10.36
N GLY A 96 22.71 -16.93 10.90
CA GLY A 96 23.66 -15.86 11.21
C GLY A 96 24.25 -15.15 10.00
N ARG A 97 23.59 -15.20 8.84
CA ARG A 97 24.09 -14.66 7.55
C ARG A 97 23.94 -13.14 7.41
N PHE A 98 23.23 -12.49 8.32
CA PHE A 98 23.02 -11.03 8.30
C PHE A 98 23.62 -10.34 9.54
N PRO A 99 24.94 -10.45 9.77
CA PRO A 99 25.58 -9.82 10.93
C PRO A 99 25.52 -8.28 10.90
N TRP A 100 25.18 -7.71 9.74
CA TRP A 100 25.03 -6.28 9.50
C TRP A 100 23.63 -5.73 9.84
N LEU A 101 22.65 -6.60 10.10
CA LEU A 101 21.28 -6.16 10.38
C LEU A 101 21.13 -5.85 11.87
N ALA A 102 20.96 -4.56 12.18
CA ALA A 102 20.71 -4.07 13.53
C ALA A 102 19.73 -2.87 13.50
N PRO A 103 19.07 -2.54 14.63
CA PRO A 103 18.10 -1.44 14.72
C PRO A 103 18.59 -0.10 14.16
N ASP A 104 19.86 0.22 14.37
CA ASP A 104 20.53 1.48 14.05
C ASP A 104 21.56 1.34 12.92
N SER A 105 21.65 0.17 12.28
CA SER A 105 22.60 -0.09 11.20
C SER A 105 22.28 0.74 9.95
N PRO A 106 23.30 1.25 9.21
CA PRO A 106 23.08 1.82 7.88
C PRO A 106 22.67 0.76 6.85
N ALA A 107 22.81 -0.54 7.18
CA ALA A 107 22.35 -1.65 6.37
C ALA A 107 21.05 -2.22 6.92
N GLN A 108 19.98 -2.13 6.13
CA GLN A 108 18.61 -2.44 6.52
C GLN A 108 18.02 -3.51 5.60
N LEU A 109 17.04 -4.26 6.11
CA LEU A 109 16.28 -5.26 5.37
C LEU A 109 14.82 -4.83 5.28
N VAL A 110 14.24 -4.90 4.08
CA VAL A 110 12.80 -4.86 3.85
C VAL A 110 12.36 -6.25 3.38
N ALA A 111 11.66 -6.97 4.24
CA ALA A 111 11.15 -8.31 3.96
C ALA A 111 9.62 -8.32 3.93
N ASP A 112 9.05 -8.66 2.76
CA ASP A 112 7.61 -8.84 2.57
C ASP A 112 7.35 -9.59 1.27
N THR A 113 6.31 -10.42 1.17
CA THR A 113 5.92 -10.99 -0.13
C THR A 113 5.27 -9.95 -1.07
N SER A 114 4.86 -8.79 -0.54
CA SER A 114 4.18 -7.73 -1.28
C SER A 114 5.15 -6.75 -1.93
N VAL A 115 5.13 -6.70 -3.26
CA VAL A 115 5.81 -5.65 -4.04
C VAL A 115 5.31 -4.25 -3.66
N GLN A 116 4.00 -4.11 -3.40
CA GLN A 116 3.41 -2.82 -3.00
C GLN A 116 3.98 -2.33 -1.65
N ALA A 117 4.16 -3.24 -0.68
CA ALA A 117 4.74 -2.91 0.62
C ALA A 117 6.18 -2.46 0.52
N VAL A 118 6.99 -3.23 -0.20
CA VAL A 118 8.39 -2.88 -0.45
C VAL A 118 8.49 -1.53 -1.14
N CYS A 119 7.78 -1.33 -2.25
CA CYS A 119 7.83 -0.07 -2.98
C CYS A 119 7.36 1.11 -2.14
N HIS A 120 6.27 0.94 -1.40
CA HIS A 120 5.73 1.98 -0.53
C HIS A 120 6.72 2.38 0.56
N LEU A 121 7.30 1.42 1.28
CA LEU A 121 8.30 1.68 2.33
C LEU A 121 9.54 2.40 1.79
N LEU A 122 10.06 1.97 0.64
CA LEU A 122 11.24 2.58 0.02
C LEU A 122 10.98 4.04 -0.39
N TRP A 123 9.85 4.31 -1.07
CA TRP A 123 9.46 5.67 -1.44
C TRP A 123 9.17 6.54 -0.20
N ALA A 124 8.47 5.99 0.80
CA ALA A 124 8.15 6.71 2.02
C ALA A 124 9.42 7.18 2.76
N ASN A 125 10.46 6.32 2.81
CA ASN A 125 11.77 6.63 3.36
C ASN A 125 12.65 7.54 2.44
N GLY A 126 12.07 8.09 1.37
CA GLY A 126 12.71 9.06 0.50
C GLY A 126 13.72 8.44 -0.47
N LEU A 127 13.63 7.14 -0.78
CA LEU A 127 14.41 6.56 -1.85
C LEU A 127 13.89 7.04 -3.20
N THR A 128 14.77 7.59 -4.03
CA THR A 128 14.44 8.10 -5.37
C THR A 128 15.48 7.62 -6.40
N PRO A 129 15.16 7.58 -7.70
CA PRO A 129 16.13 7.31 -8.76
C PRO A 129 17.37 8.21 -8.70
N GLU A 130 17.20 9.45 -8.25
CA GLU A 130 18.23 10.49 -8.21
C GLU A 130 19.22 10.26 -7.06
N ASN A 131 18.75 9.78 -5.91
CA ASN A 131 19.58 9.64 -4.70
C ASN A 131 20.06 8.22 -4.40
N ALA A 132 19.55 7.21 -5.12
CA ALA A 132 19.86 5.81 -4.88
C ALA A 132 20.32 5.05 -6.13
N LEU A 133 21.20 4.07 -5.92
CA LEU A 133 21.47 3.02 -6.89
C LEU A 133 20.52 1.85 -6.61
N VAL A 134 19.52 1.66 -7.46
CA VAL A 134 18.66 0.47 -7.47
C VAL A 134 19.29 -0.59 -8.36
N THR A 135 19.71 -1.71 -7.79
CA THR A 135 20.38 -2.79 -8.53
C THR A 135 19.91 -4.17 -8.09
N VAL A 136 19.94 -5.13 -9.00
CA VAL A 136 19.50 -6.51 -8.74
C VAL A 136 20.68 -7.33 -8.25
N ASN A 137 20.46 -8.15 -7.22
CA ASN A 137 21.42 -9.14 -6.78
C ASN A 137 21.62 -10.17 -7.91
N PRO A 138 22.84 -10.37 -8.42
CA PRO A 138 23.10 -11.28 -9.54
C PRO A 138 23.01 -12.76 -9.14
N GLU A 139 22.82 -13.08 -7.87
CA GLU A 139 22.60 -14.44 -7.39
C GLU A 139 21.19 -14.93 -7.74
N PRO A 140 21.01 -16.23 -7.98
CA PRO A 140 19.73 -16.77 -8.40
C PRO A 140 18.67 -16.57 -7.33
N ALA A 141 17.45 -16.26 -7.77
CA ALA A 141 16.24 -16.23 -6.97
C ALA A 141 15.17 -17.10 -7.65
N GLU A 142 14.17 -17.54 -6.90
CA GLU A 142 13.04 -18.26 -7.49
C GLU A 142 12.32 -17.41 -8.56
N SER A 143 11.72 -18.06 -9.55
CA SER A 143 11.10 -17.38 -10.70
C SER A 143 10.03 -16.36 -10.27
N ALA A 144 9.25 -16.67 -9.23
CA ALA A 144 8.22 -15.77 -8.71
C ALA A 144 8.84 -14.53 -8.04
N GLU A 145 9.85 -14.71 -7.19
CA GLU A 145 10.58 -13.61 -6.55
C GLU A 145 11.28 -12.74 -7.61
N ALA A 146 11.94 -13.33 -8.60
CA ALA A 146 12.62 -12.59 -9.66
C ALA A 146 11.66 -11.66 -10.45
N LYS A 147 10.44 -12.13 -10.76
CA LYS A 147 9.39 -11.30 -11.39
C LYS A 147 8.95 -10.15 -10.47
N GLY A 148 8.77 -10.43 -9.18
CA GLY A 148 8.44 -9.42 -8.19
C GLY A 148 9.53 -8.36 -8.05
N LEU A 149 10.80 -8.76 -7.97
CA LEU A 149 11.95 -7.84 -7.89
C LEU A 149 12.09 -6.98 -9.15
N ALA A 150 11.79 -7.55 -10.33
CA ALA A 150 11.74 -6.77 -11.57
C ALA A 150 10.64 -5.69 -11.53
N LEU A 151 9.47 -6.01 -10.96
CA LEU A 151 8.39 -5.03 -10.76
C LEU A 151 8.79 -3.96 -9.72
N VAL A 152 9.40 -4.34 -8.60
CA VAL A 152 9.95 -3.38 -7.62
C VAL A 152 10.93 -2.43 -8.30
N ARG A 153 11.87 -2.96 -9.07
CA ARG A 153 12.84 -2.16 -9.83
C ARG A 153 12.13 -1.16 -10.72
N ARG A 154 11.17 -1.61 -11.52
CA ARG A 154 10.40 -0.75 -12.45
C ARG A 154 9.68 0.37 -11.70
N LEU A 155 9.00 0.06 -10.59
CA LEU A 155 8.29 1.03 -9.76
C LEU A 155 9.22 2.06 -9.13
N LEU A 156 10.43 1.66 -8.73
CA LEU A 156 11.42 2.57 -8.15
C LEU A 156 12.13 3.43 -9.19
N THR A 157 12.48 2.88 -10.36
CA THR A 157 13.31 3.58 -11.35
C THR A 157 12.53 4.37 -12.39
N ALA A 158 11.25 4.06 -12.59
CA ALA A 158 10.38 4.75 -13.54
C ALA A 158 9.24 5.53 -12.88
N GLY A 159 9.09 5.42 -11.56
CA GLY A 159 8.19 6.28 -10.79
C GLY A 159 8.77 7.68 -10.60
N ARG A 160 7.90 8.70 -10.51
CA ARG A 160 8.30 10.10 -10.33
C ARG A 160 7.44 10.76 -9.26
N LEU A 161 8.06 11.37 -8.24
CA LEU A 161 7.31 12.19 -7.30
C LEU A 161 6.70 13.40 -8.02
N LEU A 162 5.42 13.62 -7.81
CA LEU A 162 4.76 14.83 -8.26
C LEU A 162 5.28 16.01 -7.44
N PRO A 163 5.52 17.17 -8.09
CA PRO A 163 5.93 18.37 -7.38
C PRO A 163 4.84 18.82 -6.41
N ASP A 164 5.23 19.65 -5.46
CA ASP A 164 4.26 20.26 -4.55
C ASP A 164 3.27 21.13 -5.33
N PRO A 165 2.00 21.14 -4.90
CA PRO A 165 1.00 21.96 -5.55
C PRO A 165 1.43 23.42 -5.44
N THR A 166 1.45 24.12 -6.57
CA THR A 166 1.66 25.57 -6.54
C THR A 166 0.45 26.20 -5.84
N PRO A 167 0.63 27.08 -4.84
CA PRO A 167 -0.50 27.75 -4.20
C PRO A 167 -1.29 28.50 -5.27
N SER A 168 -2.56 28.12 -5.44
CA SER A 168 -3.46 28.79 -6.37
C SER A 168 -4.56 29.48 -5.57
N PRO A 169 -4.85 30.77 -5.84
CA PRO A 169 -5.95 31.49 -5.19
C PRO A 169 -7.33 31.04 -5.68
N ALA A 170 -7.41 30.25 -6.75
CA ALA A 170 -8.66 29.70 -7.26
C ALA A 170 -9.15 28.53 -6.40
N ALA A 171 -10.46 28.45 -6.19
CA ALA A 171 -11.08 27.30 -5.55
C ALA A 171 -10.71 26.02 -6.33
N GLN A 172 -10.07 25.07 -5.65
CA GLN A 172 -9.67 23.81 -6.27
C GLN A 172 -10.93 23.01 -6.62
N PRO A 173 -11.01 22.43 -7.83
CA PRO A 173 -12.13 21.58 -8.19
C PRO A 173 -12.17 20.37 -7.26
N LEU A 174 -13.36 20.02 -6.78
CA LEU A 174 -13.59 18.81 -5.99
C LEU A 174 -14.25 17.72 -6.85
N PRO A 175 -13.95 16.43 -6.59
CA PRO A 175 -14.54 15.32 -7.31
C PRO A 175 -16.04 15.14 -6.98
N THR A 176 -16.70 14.24 -7.71
CA THR A 176 -17.99 13.66 -7.29
C THR A 176 -17.73 12.46 -6.39
N LEU A 177 -18.33 12.42 -5.19
CA LEU A 177 -18.31 11.24 -4.34
C LEU A 177 -19.29 10.19 -4.88
N ALA A 178 -18.84 8.96 -5.08
CA ALA A 178 -19.66 7.83 -5.50
C ALA A 178 -19.66 6.74 -4.41
N LEU A 179 -20.83 6.45 -3.84
CA LEU A 179 -20.98 5.49 -2.75
C LEU A 179 -21.98 4.39 -3.13
N LEU A 180 -21.59 3.12 -2.95
CA LEU A 180 -22.49 1.97 -2.97
C LEU A 180 -22.70 1.54 -1.51
N ALA A 181 -23.95 1.51 -1.03
CA ALA A 181 -24.26 1.19 0.36
C ALA A 181 -25.47 0.25 0.46
N ARG A 182 -25.52 -0.59 1.49
CA ARG A 182 -26.72 -1.40 1.81
C ARG A 182 -27.72 -0.60 2.65
N ALA A 183 -28.99 -1.00 2.67
CA ALA A 183 -30.00 -0.29 3.47
C ALA A 183 -29.70 -0.23 4.98
N GLY A 184 -29.14 -1.31 5.53
CA GLY A 184 -28.73 -1.41 6.93
C GLY A 184 -27.22 -1.26 7.13
N GLU A 185 -26.58 -0.32 6.41
CA GLU A 185 -25.14 -0.09 6.53
C GLU A 185 -24.81 0.58 7.89
N PRO A 186 -23.95 -0.02 8.72
CA PRO A 186 -23.55 0.55 10.00
C PRO A 186 -22.67 1.79 9.81
N ALA A 187 -22.69 2.68 10.81
CA ALA A 187 -21.78 3.83 10.94
C ALA A 187 -21.71 4.77 9.71
N LEU A 188 -22.78 4.85 8.90
CA LEU A 188 -22.85 5.78 7.76
C LEU A 188 -22.70 7.25 8.17
N GLY A 189 -23.23 7.64 9.34
CA GLY A 189 -23.05 9.00 9.87
C GLY A 189 -21.56 9.36 10.02
N ASP A 190 -20.74 8.44 10.54
CA ASP A 190 -19.29 8.64 10.67
C ASP A 190 -18.59 8.70 9.32
N PHE A 191 -19.05 7.91 8.34
CA PHE A 191 -18.55 7.98 6.96
C PHE A 191 -18.78 9.37 6.37
N PHE A 192 -20.02 9.87 6.42
CA PHE A 192 -20.35 11.18 5.84
C PHE A 192 -19.64 12.32 6.56
N LYS A 193 -19.48 12.23 7.88
CA LYS A 193 -18.69 13.20 8.64
C LYS A 193 -17.22 13.23 8.18
N ALA A 194 -16.61 12.07 7.98
CA ALA A 194 -15.22 11.97 7.54
C ALA A 194 -15.01 12.38 6.08
N ALA A 195 -16.01 12.18 5.22
CA ALA A 195 -15.95 12.56 3.80
C ALA A 195 -16.30 14.03 3.52
N ARG A 196 -16.73 14.79 4.53
CA ARG A 196 -17.11 16.20 4.39
C ARG A 196 -15.94 17.03 3.83
N GLY A 197 -16.23 17.86 2.82
CA GLY A 197 -15.23 18.71 2.17
C GLY A 197 -14.37 18.02 1.11
N LEU A 198 -14.53 16.71 0.89
CA LEU A 198 -13.77 15.98 -0.14
C LEU A 198 -14.41 15.99 -1.53
N ALA A 199 -15.66 16.43 -1.65
CA ALA A 199 -16.43 16.36 -2.89
C ALA A 199 -17.35 17.56 -3.05
N ALA A 200 -17.64 17.96 -4.29
CA ALA A 200 -18.59 19.03 -4.59
C ALA A 200 -20.05 18.55 -4.55
N ARG A 201 -20.27 17.26 -4.75
CA ARG A 201 -21.57 16.57 -4.78
C ARG A 201 -21.38 15.08 -4.54
N ALA A 202 -22.46 14.37 -4.24
CA ALA A 202 -22.44 12.92 -4.08
C ALA A 202 -23.53 12.23 -4.91
N VAL A 203 -23.22 11.02 -5.37
CA VAL A 203 -24.19 10.05 -5.90
C VAL A 203 -24.10 8.80 -5.05
N ILE A 204 -25.23 8.36 -4.51
CA ILE A 204 -25.33 7.19 -3.64
C ILE A 204 -26.29 6.19 -4.26
N LEU A 205 -25.79 4.97 -4.48
CA LEU A 205 -26.59 3.83 -4.92
C LEU A 205 -26.84 2.90 -3.74
N TRP A 206 -28.12 2.70 -3.40
CA TRP A 206 -28.54 1.81 -2.35
C TRP A 206 -28.83 0.42 -2.91
N ASP A 207 -28.22 -0.61 -2.31
CA ASP A 207 -28.62 -2.01 -2.48
C ASP A 207 -29.96 -2.25 -1.76
N ALA A 208 -31.03 -1.86 -2.44
CA ALA A 208 -32.41 -1.92 -2.00
C ALA A 208 -33.36 -1.74 -3.19
N CYS A 209 -34.63 -2.10 -3.03
CA CYS A 209 -35.67 -1.81 -4.02
C CYS A 209 -36.03 -0.32 -4.07
N GLU A 210 -35.91 0.38 -2.94
CA GLU A 210 -36.24 1.79 -2.76
C GLU A 210 -35.19 2.49 -1.90
N VAL A 211 -35.16 3.82 -1.92
CA VAL A 211 -34.21 4.59 -1.11
C VAL A 211 -34.57 4.42 0.38
N PRO A 212 -33.65 3.91 1.22
CA PRO A 212 -33.95 3.63 2.62
C PRO A 212 -33.94 4.91 3.47
N PRO A 213 -34.62 4.93 4.64
CA PRO A 213 -34.56 6.07 5.57
C PRO A 213 -33.14 6.44 6.00
N ALA A 214 -32.21 5.47 6.03
CA ALA A 214 -30.78 5.71 6.30
C ALA A 214 -30.13 6.72 5.34
N ALA A 215 -30.75 7.01 4.19
CA ALA A 215 -30.29 8.01 3.25
C ALA A 215 -30.24 9.44 3.83
N GLU A 216 -31.07 9.74 4.83
CA GLU A 216 -31.08 11.05 5.51
C GLU A 216 -29.73 11.39 6.15
N ALA A 217 -28.95 10.38 6.57
CA ALA A 217 -27.62 10.58 7.15
C ALA A 217 -26.64 11.28 6.18
N ALA A 218 -26.87 11.19 4.87
CA ALA A 218 -26.03 11.83 3.86
C ALA A 218 -26.06 13.37 3.95
N ALA A 219 -27.05 13.96 4.63
CA ALA A 219 -27.08 15.39 4.95
C ALA A 219 -25.82 15.85 5.70
N GLY A 220 -25.14 14.96 6.42
CA GLY A 220 -23.87 15.24 7.09
C GLY A 220 -22.74 15.71 6.17
N LEU A 221 -22.81 15.40 4.86
CA LEU A 221 -21.84 15.86 3.86
C LEU A 221 -21.93 17.38 3.61
N GLY A 222 -23.09 18.00 3.80
CA GLY A 222 -23.30 19.42 3.52
C GLY A 222 -23.20 19.81 2.04
N ILE A 223 -23.40 18.86 1.13
CA ILE A 223 -23.35 19.05 -0.34
C ILE A 223 -24.59 18.42 -0.98
N PRO A 224 -24.92 18.73 -2.25
CA PRO A 224 -26.01 18.07 -2.96
C PRO A 224 -25.76 16.56 -3.09
N VAL A 225 -26.76 15.75 -2.77
CA VAL A 225 -26.72 14.28 -2.85
C VAL A 225 -27.82 13.77 -3.76
N ARG A 226 -27.46 12.93 -4.74
CA ARG A 226 -28.41 12.18 -5.57
C ARG A 226 -28.49 10.74 -5.06
N HIS A 227 -29.68 10.29 -4.70
CA HIS A 227 -29.91 8.92 -4.27
C HIS A 227 -30.54 8.09 -5.39
N LEU A 228 -30.11 6.84 -5.51
CA LEU A 228 -30.66 5.82 -6.39
C LEU A 228 -30.85 4.54 -5.58
N ALA A 229 -31.81 3.72 -5.96
CA ALA A 229 -32.00 2.39 -5.38
C ALA A 229 -32.01 1.35 -6.51
N ARG A 230 -31.24 0.28 -6.32
CA ARG A 230 -31.16 -0.85 -7.23
C ARG A 230 -30.76 -2.09 -6.44
N PRO A 231 -31.53 -3.19 -6.45
CA PRO A 231 -31.10 -4.44 -5.83
C PRO A 231 -29.79 -4.96 -6.47
N LEU A 232 -28.82 -5.39 -5.65
CA LEU A 232 -27.47 -5.80 -6.07
C LEU A 232 -27.48 -6.91 -7.12
N GLY A 233 -28.41 -7.86 -7.02
CA GLY A 233 -28.49 -8.99 -7.95
C GLY A 233 -27.25 -9.89 -7.97
N ARG A 234 -26.44 -9.87 -6.89
CA ARG A 234 -25.15 -10.57 -6.73
C ARG A 234 -24.06 -10.17 -7.73
N ASP A 235 -24.13 -8.96 -8.28
CA ASP A 235 -23.12 -8.42 -9.20
C ASP A 235 -22.70 -7.01 -8.77
N PHE A 236 -21.58 -6.92 -8.06
CA PHE A 236 -21.04 -5.66 -7.56
C PHE A 236 -20.53 -4.77 -8.69
N ALA A 237 -19.95 -5.36 -9.74
CA ALA A 237 -19.52 -4.60 -10.91
C ALA A 237 -20.71 -3.94 -11.62
N ALA A 238 -21.83 -4.65 -11.79
CA ALA A 238 -23.05 -4.06 -12.35
C ALA A 238 -23.57 -2.89 -11.50
N GLN A 239 -23.56 -3.02 -10.16
CA GLN A 239 -23.94 -1.92 -9.26
C GLN A 239 -23.00 -0.72 -9.41
N ARG A 240 -21.68 -0.93 -9.35
CA ARG A 240 -20.73 0.18 -9.48
C ARG A 240 -20.80 0.84 -10.85
N ASN A 241 -21.06 0.08 -11.91
CA ASN A 241 -21.27 0.65 -13.24
C ASN A 241 -22.56 1.47 -13.34
N ALA A 242 -23.65 1.03 -12.70
CA ALA A 242 -24.89 1.82 -12.63
C ALA A 242 -24.70 3.12 -11.83
N LEU A 243 -23.98 3.05 -10.71
CA LEU A 243 -23.57 4.21 -9.91
C LEU A 243 -22.69 5.16 -10.74
N LEU A 244 -21.71 4.64 -11.46
CA LEU A 244 -20.80 5.42 -12.29
C LEU A 244 -21.55 6.12 -13.44
N ALA A 245 -22.48 5.44 -14.10
CA ALA A 245 -23.32 6.02 -15.16
C ALA A 245 -24.21 7.18 -14.66
N ALA A 246 -24.50 7.21 -13.37
CA ALA A 246 -25.26 8.30 -12.74
C ALA A 246 -24.39 9.48 -12.29
N CYS A 247 -23.06 9.32 -12.27
CA CYS A 247 -22.12 10.39 -11.97
C CYS A 247 -21.93 11.30 -13.20
N PRO A 248 -21.79 12.62 -13.00
CA PRO A 248 -21.41 13.51 -14.09
C PRO A 248 -19.98 13.21 -14.58
N THR A 249 -19.70 13.57 -15.82
CA THR A 249 -18.34 13.48 -16.39
C THR A 249 -17.35 14.32 -15.58
N GLY A 250 -16.16 13.77 -15.31
CA GLY A 250 -15.10 14.43 -14.54
C GLY A 250 -14.42 13.46 -13.58
N TRP A 251 -13.91 14.00 -12.47
CA TRP A 251 -13.31 13.20 -11.42
C TRP A 251 -14.36 12.57 -10.50
N VAL A 252 -14.24 11.27 -10.28
CA VAL A 252 -15.04 10.48 -9.34
C VAL A 252 -14.14 9.95 -8.24
N LEU A 253 -14.53 10.22 -6.99
CA LEU A 253 -13.98 9.61 -5.78
C LEU A 253 -14.96 8.52 -5.35
N SER A 254 -14.66 7.25 -5.63
CA SER A 254 -15.45 6.12 -5.14
C SER A 254 -14.83 5.63 -3.84
N LEU A 255 -15.60 5.60 -2.75
CA LEU A 255 -15.19 5.06 -1.44
C LEU A 255 -16.23 4.04 -0.97
N ASP A 256 -15.79 3.08 -0.17
CA ASP A 256 -16.69 2.12 0.47
C ASP A 256 -17.17 2.62 1.85
N PRO A 257 -18.37 2.22 2.33
CA PRO A 257 -18.92 2.74 3.58
C PRO A 257 -18.06 2.48 4.84
N ASP A 258 -17.17 1.49 4.80
CA ASP A 258 -16.24 1.14 5.88
C ASP A 258 -14.84 1.76 5.70
N GLU A 259 -14.67 2.65 4.71
CA GLU A 259 -13.44 3.40 4.46
C GLU A 259 -13.53 4.82 5.01
N ARG A 260 -12.42 5.31 5.60
CA ARG A 260 -12.28 6.70 6.03
C ARG A 260 -11.01 7.30 5.42
N PRO A 261 -11.07 8.54 4.91
CA PRO A 261 -9.89 9.26 4.46
C PRO A 261 -8.96 9.52 5.65
N GLY A 262 -7.68 9.15 5.53
CA GLY A 262 -6.66 9.42 6.54
C GLY A 262 -6.04 10.82 6.40
N PRO A 263 -4.98 11.11 7.18
CA PRO A 263 -4.20 12.34 7.04
C PRO A 263 -3.71 12.54 5.60
N GLY A 264 -3.64 13.79 5.14
CA GLY A 264 -3.16 14.14 3.80
C GLY A 264 -4.07 13.77 2.62
N PHE A 265 -5.20 13.12 2.85
CA PHE A 265 -6.09 12.65 1.78
C PHE A 265 -6.62 13.78 0.89
N ALA A 266 -7.15 14.86 1.48
CA ALA A 266 -7.65 16.01 0.71
C ALA A 266 -6.54 16.68 -0.12
N ALA A 267 -5.35 16.84 0.47
CA ALA A 267 -4.18 17.42 -0.20
C ALA A 267 -3.72 16.54 -1.38
N ALA A 268 -3.69 15.21 -1.19
CA ALA A 268 -3.36 14.28 -2.25
C ALA A 268 -4.40 14.32 -3.39
N VAL A 269 -5.70 14.31 -3.08
CA VAL A 269 -6.78 14.43 -4.07
C VAL A 269 -6.60 15.70 -4.91
N ALA A 270 -6.38 16.85 -4.26
CA ALA A 270 -6.13 18.10 -4.95
C ALA A 270 -4.88 18.06 -5.85
N ARG A 271 -3.75 17.56 -5.31
CA ARG A 271 -2.48 17.43 -6.04
C ARG A 271 -2.63 16.54 -7.28
N ILE A 272 -3.36 15.42 -7.15
CA ILE A 272 -3.65 14.49 -8.24
C ILE A 272 -4.53 15.15 -9.30
N MET A 273 -5.62 15.81 -8.90
CA MET A 273 -6.55 16.44 -9.83
C MET A 273 -5.93 17.62 -10.58
N ALA A 274 -4.93 18.27 -9.99
CA ALA A 274 -4.13 19.32 -10.64
C ALA A 274 -3.05 18.77 -11.60
N CYS A 275 -2.73 17.47 -11.54
CA CYS A 275 -1.74 16.84 -12.42
C CYS A 275 -2.35 16.54 -13.80
N PRO A 276 -1.89 17.18 -14.89
CA PRO A 276 -2.52 17.00 -16.20
C PRO A 276 -2.39 15.58 -16.77
N GLU A 277 -1.31 14.89 -16.42
CA GLU A 277 -1.01 13.52 -16.86
C GLU A 277 -1.84 12.47 -16.10
N ALA A 278 -2.38 12.80 -14.93
CA ALA A 278 -3.10 11.87 -14.08
C ALA A 278 -4.52 11.61 -14.61
N GLY A 279 -4.93 10.33 -14.57
CA GLY A 279 -6.32 9.96 -14.80
C GLY A 279 -6.87 8.90 -13.85
N ALA A 280 -6.04 8.35 -12.97
CA ALA A 280 -6.48 7.59 -11.81
C ALA A 280 -5.49 7.71 -10.65
N ALA A 281 -5.96 7.41 -9.44
CA ALA A 281 -5.13 7.33 -8.27
C ALA A 281 -5.50 6.16 -7.34
N TYR A 282 -4.41 5.52 -6.89
CA TYR A 282 -4.37 4.52 -5.85
C TYR A 282 -4.08 5.18 -4.50
N PHE A 283 -4.77 4.72 -3.46
CA PHE A 283 -4.53 5.11 -2.07
C PHE A 283 -4.14 3.87 -1.26
N PRO A 284 -3.12 3.93 -0.40
CA PRO A 284 -2.70 2.81 0.42
C PRO A 284 -3.73 2.53 1.51
N ARG A 285 -4.33 1.33 1.51
CA ARG A 285 -5.30 0.95 2.54
C ARG A 285 -4.60 0.44 3.80
N LEU A 286 -4.88 1.07 4.94
CA LEU A 286 -4.58 0.60 6.28
C LEU A 286 -5.77 -0.17 6.83
N THR A 287 -5.66 -1.50 6.85
CA THR A 287 -6.68 -2.35 7.47
C THR A 287 -6.53 -2.30 8.98
N LEU A 288 -7.43 -1.61 9.66
CA LEU A 288 -7.39 -1.48 11.12
C LEU A 288 -7.63 -2.84 11.77
N TYR A 289 -6.86 -3.08 12.81
CA TYR A 289 -6.93 -4.31 13.59
C TYR A 289 -7.96 -4.13 14.74
N PRO A 290 -8.58 -5.22 15.26
CA PRO A 290 -9.50 -5.12 16.38
C PRO A 290 -8.91 -4.47 17.64
N ASP A 291 -7.61 -4.66 17.89
CA ASP A 291 -6.86 -3.89 18.90
C ASP A 291 -6.77 -2.41 18.46
N PRO A 292 -7.35 -1.47 19.22
CA PRO A 292 -7.35 -0.06 18.86
C PRO A 292 -5.94 0.49 18.62
N GLY A 293 -5.79 1.32 17.58
CA GLY A 293 -4.52 1.97 17.29
C GLY A 293 -3.49 1.09 16.58
N ARG A 294 -3.88 -0.07 16.03
CA ARG A 294 -3.00 -0.92 15.20
C ARG A 294 -3.60 -1.21 13.83
N ALA A 295 -2.73 -1.47 12.86
CA ALA A 295 -3.11 -1.93 11.52
C ALA A 295 -2.32 -3.19 11.13
N LYS A 296 -2.93 -4.03 10.30
CA LYS A 296 -2.29 -5.23 9.75
C LYS A 296 -1.15 -4.86 8.81
N VAL A 297 -0.10 -5.67 8.80
CA VAL A 297 1.04 -5.56 7.88
C VAL A 297 1.43 -6.92 7.32
N GLY A 298 2.37 -6.94 6.38
CA GLY A 298 2.92 -8.18 5.86
C GLY A 298 2.01 -8.86 4.84
N HIS A 299 2.61 -9.65 3.96
CA HIS A 299 1.89 -10.66 3.17
C HIS A 299 0.76 -10.12 2.28
N GLY A 300 0.92 -8.89 1.79
CA GLY A 300 -0.09 -8.22 0.96
C GLY A 300 -1.28 -7.65 1.74
N LEU A 301 -1.25 -7.70 3.07
CA LEU A 301 -2.29 -7.08 3.92
C LEU A 301 -2.12 -5.56 4.02
N TRP A 302 -0.89 -5.07 3.82
CA TRP A 302 -0.58 -3.65 3.72
C TRP A 302 0.64 -3.38 2.84
N PRO A 303 0.64 -2.23 2.13
CA PRO A 303 -0.55 -1.52 1.71
C PRO A 303 -1.23 -2.36 0.63
N ASP A 304 -2.56 -2.40 0.66
CA ASP A 304 -3.34 -2.76 -0.50
C ASP A 304 -3.66 -1.46 -1.24
N TRP A 305 -3.08 -1.25 -2.41
CA TRP A 305 -3.29 -0.04 -3.23
C TRP A 305 -4.70 -0.05 -3.85
N GLN A 306 -5.58 0.78 -3.31
CA GLN A 306 -6.98 0.87 -3.73
C GLN A 306 -7.19 2.01 -4.73
N LEU A 307 -7.62 1.69 -5.95
CA LEU A 307 -8.00 2.69 -6.94
C LEU A 307 -9.33 3.31 -6.52
N ARG A 308 -9.32 4.59 -6.15
CA ARG A 308 -10.47 5.28 -5.54
C ARG A 308 -10.78 6.63 -6.17
N LEU A 309 -9.83 7.24 -6.87
CA LEU A 309 -10.04 8.49 -7.59
C LEU A 309 -9.71 8.29 -9.08
N PHE A 310 -10.61 8.65 -9.99
CA PHE A 310 -10.39 8.46 -11.43
C PHE A 310 -11.25 9.39 -12.27
N ARG A 311 -10.81 9.62 -13.52
CA ARG A 311 -11.54 10.43 -14.48
C ARG A 311 -12.47 9.57 -15.35
N THR A 312 -13.62 10.13 -15.71
CA THR A 312 -14.66 9.47 -16.51
C THR A 312 -14.83 10.04 -17.91
N ASP A 313 -13.91 10.91 -18.35
CA ASP A 313 -13.97 11.64 -19.62
C ASP A 313 -13.36 10.91 -20.83
N ALA A 314 -12.86 9.68 -20.63
CA ALA A 314 -12.39 8.82 -21.72
C ALA A 314 -13.55 8.21 -22.52
N MET A 315 -13.28 7.87 -23.79
CA MET A 315 -14.22 7.14 -24.66
C MET A 315 -13.49 5.97 -25.35
N PRO A 316 -13.85 4.70 -25.08
CA PRO A 316 -14.79 4.28 -24.04
C PRO A 316 -14.27 4.64 -22.64
N GLY A 317 -15.20 4.97 -21.73
CA GLY A 317 -14.89 5.39 -20.36
C GLY A 317 -14.53 4.23 -19.42
N PRO A 318 -14.11 4.53 -18.18
CA PRO A 318 -13.76 3.53 -17.20
C PRO A 318 -14.97 2.66 -16.83
N ARG A 319 -14.71 1.38 -16.52
CA ARG A 319 -15.75 0.41 -16.17
C ARG A 319 -15.24 -0.59 -15.14
N TYR A 320 -16.12 -0.98 -14.21
CA TYR A 320 -15.88 -2.10 -13.31
C TYR A 320 -16.14 -3.43 -14.04
N VAL A 321 -15.17 -4.34 -13.94
CA VAL A 321 -15.24 -5.71 -14.45
C VAL A 321 -15.15 -6.70 -13.30
N ARG A 322 -15.55 -7.97 -13.56
CA ARG A 322 -15.67 -9.08 -12.60
C ARG A 322 -16.82 -8.89 -11.58
N PRO A 323 -17.82 -9.79 -11.54
CA PRO A 323 -18.98 -9.65 -10.64
C PRO A 323 -18.63 -9.63 -9.14
N LEU A 324 -17.51 -10.26 -8.78
CA LEU A 324 -16.92 -10.30 -7.44
C LEU A 324 -15.44 -9.90 -7.53
N HIS A 325 -14.93 -9.22 -6.51
CA HIS A 325 -13.58 -8.60 -6.52
C HIS A 325 -13.43 -7.66 -7.72
N GLU A 326 -14.39 -6.74 -7.86
CA GLU A 326 -14.46 -5.87 -9.01
C GLU A 326 -13.19 -5.04 -9.20
N ARG A 327 -12.82 -4.81 -10.46
CA ARG A 327 -11.67 -3.99 -10.84
C ARG A 327 -12.13 -2.91 -11.81
N LEU A 328 -11.72 -1.67 -11.56
CA LEU A 328 -11.90 -0.60 -12.55
C LEU A 328 -10.83 -0.75 -13.65
N GLU A 329 -11.27 -0.76 -14.90
CA GLU A 329 -10.42 -0.77 -16.10
C GLU A 329 -10.81 0.37 -17.03
N GLY A 330 -9.93 0.74 -17.97
CA GLY A 330 -10.22 1.75 -18.99
C GLY A 330 -10.19 3.21 -18.51
N HIS A 331 -9.59 3.50 -17.34
CA HIS A 331 -9.36 4.90 -16.95
C HIS A 331 -8.33 5.55 -17.90
N PRO A 332 -8.46 6.86 -18.18
CA PRO A 332 -7.46 7.57 -18.98
C PRO A 332 -6.20 7.83 -18.16
N GLY A 333 -5.16 8.33 -18.85
CA GLY A 333 -3.98 8.91 -18.24
C GLY A 333 -3.13 7.95 -17.40
N ALA A 334 -2.14 8.52 -16.74
CA ALA A 334 -1.27 7.80 -15.82
C ALA A 334 -1.97 7.57 -14.48
N ALA A 335 -1.60 6.46 -13.83
CA ALA A 335 -1.98 6.19 -12.46
C ALA A 335 -1.02 6.91 -11.49
N VAL A 336 -1.56 7.40 -10.38
CA VAL A 336 -0.80 8.03 -9.31
C VAL A 336 -0.99 7.23 -8.03
N LEU A 337 0.05 7.04 -7.22
CA LEU A 337 -0.06 6.54 -5.85
C LEU A 337 -0.02 7.71 -4.88
N ALA A 338 -1.07 7.87 -4.07
CA ALA A 338 -1.13 8.84 -2.99
C ALA A 338 -0.34 8.32 -1.78
N LEU A 339 0.98 8.50 -1.81
CA LEU A 339 1.95 7.81 -0.96
C LEU A 339 1.64 7.96 0.53
N ASP A 340 1.32 9.17 0.99
CA ASP A 340 1.11 9.48 2.42
C ASP A 340 -0.35 9.78 2.76
N ALA A 341 -1.29 9.35 1.92
CA ALA A 341 -2.71 9.60 2.08
C ALA A 341 -3.46 8.28 2.23
N PRO A 342 -3.39 7.62 3.40
CA PRO A 342 -3.97 6.31 3.56
C PRO A 342 -5.50 6.34 3.60
N ILE A 343 -6.09 5.21 3.24
CA ILE A 343 -7.48 4.88 3.57
C ILE A 343 -7.46 4.07 4.86
N LEU A 344 -8.17 4.54 5.89
CA LEU A 344 -8.39 3.79 7.12
C LEU A 344 -9.60 2.87 6.90
N HIS A 345 -9.39 1.56 6.96
CA HIS A 345 -10.41 0.57 6.66
C HIS A 345 -10.91 -0.10 7.95
N HIS A 346 -12.19 0.09 8.24
CA HIS A 346 -12.83 -0.24 9.52
C HIS A 346 -13.60 -1.58 9.52
N ASN A 347 -13.45 -2.43 8.50
CA ASN A 347 -14.25 -3.65 8.26
C ASN A 347 -14.54 -4.50 9.52
N ARG A 348 -13.54 -4.75 10.39
CA ARG A 348 -13.73 -5.57 11.61
C ARG A 348 -14.19 -4.79 12.84
N LEU A 349 -14.03 -3.47 12.86
CA LEU A 349 -14.44 -2.62 13.97
C LEU A 349 -15.91 -2.22 13.88
N VAL A 350 -16.43 -2.19 12.65
CA VAL A 350 -17.80 -1.76 12.35
C VAL A 350 -18.76 -2.94 12.20
N ALA A 351 -18.24 -4.16 12.01
CA ALA A 351 -19.02 -5.39 12.11
C ALA A 351 -19.20 -5.79 13.59
N ASP A 352 -20.43 -6.20 13.94
CA ASP A 352 -20.81 -6.66 15.29
C ASP A 352 -19.72 -7.56 15.92
N THR A 353 -19.28 -7.20 17.13
CA THR A 353 -18.31 -7.93 17.94
C THR A 353 -18.64 -9.41 18.09
N ALA A 354 -19.93 -9.78 18.15
CA ALA A 354 -20.36 -11.18 18.17
C ALA A 354 -20.06 -11.89 16.84
N GLY A 355 -20.34 -11.24 15.71
CA GLY A 355 -20.06 -11.76 14.37
C GLY A 355 -18.56 -11.86 14.02
N VAL A 356 -17.70 -11.07 14.68
CA VAL A 356 -16.24 -11.21 14.56
C VAL A 356 -15.74 -12.43 15.35
N ALA A 357 -16.23 -12.63 16.58
CA ALA A 357 -15.88 -13.78 17.41
C ALA A 357 -16.32 -15.10 16.77
N ASP A 358 -17.55 -15.17 16.26
CA ASP A 358 -18.10 -16.37 15.59
C ASP A 358 -17.31 -16.73 14.32
N LYS A 359 -16.86 -15.73 13.56
CA LYS A 359 -16.02 -15.96 12.36
C LYS A 359 -14.62 -16.45 12.71
N LEU A 360 -14.02 -15.93 13.78
CA LEU A 360 -12.72 -16.40 14.27
C LEU A 360 -12.82 -17.85 14.75
N GLU A 361 -13.86 -18.19 15.52
CA GLU A 361 -14.09 -19.54 16.02
C GLU A 361 -14.41 -20.54 14.90
N ALA A 362 -15.20 -20.12 13.89
CA ALA A 362 -15.48 -20.93 12.70
C ALA A 362 -14.22 -21.22 11.87
N PHE A 363 -13.30 -20.24 11.73
CA PHE A 363 -12.03 -20.43 11.03
C PHE A 363 -11.09 -21.40 11.76
N SER A 364 -11.05 -21.35 13.10
CA SER A 364 -10.24 -22.28 13.92
C SER A 364 -10.68 -23.74 13.82
N ARG A 365 -11.93 -24.01 13.39
CA ARG A 365 -12.50 -25.36 13.26
C ARG A 365 -12.25 -26.02 11.89
N VAL A 366 -11.66 -25.31 10.92
CA VAL A 366 -11.35 -25.86 9.59
C VAL A 366 -10.07 -26.71 9.63
N ALA A 367 -10.20 -28.02 9.43
CA ALA A 367 -9.07 -28.93 9.28
C ALA A 367 -8.26 -28.61 8.01
N GLY A 368 -6.95 -28.39 8.16
CA GLY A 368 -6.05 -27.94 7.08
C GLY A 368 -5.78 -26.43 7.05
N ALA A 369 -6.37 -25.65 7.97
CA ALA A 369 -5.98 -24.26 8.18
C ALA A 369 -4.54 -24.17 8.71
N ALA A 370 -3.76 -23.26 8.13
CA ALA A 370 -2.39 -22.96 8.52
C ALA A 370 -2.26 -22.73 10.04
N ARG A 371 -1.49 -23.57 10.74
CA ARG A 371 -1.19 -23.38 12.16
C ARG A 371 -0.25 -22.19 12.34
N HIS A 372 -0.80 -21.05 12.75
CA HIS A 372 -0.06 -19.86 13.17
C HIS A 372 0.72 -20.16 14.45
N ARG A 373 2.03 -19.89 14.48
CA ARG A 373 2.90 -20.34 15.59
C ARG A 373 3.55 -19.23 16.42
N LEU A 374 3.41 -17.94 16.05
CA LEU A 374 4.09 -16.85 16.78
C LEU A 374 3.27 -15.56 16.99
N ASN A 375 2.12 -15.41 16.33
CA ASN A 375 1.11 -14.40 16.67
C ASN A 375 -0.25 -15.08 16.46
N ALA A 376 -1.20 -14.95 17.39
CA ALA A 376 -2.50 -15.63 17.29
C ALA A 376 -3.33 -15.15 16.07
N ASP A 377 -2.92 -14.05 15.45
CA ASP A 377 -3.52 -13.35 14.31
C ASP A 377 -2.44 -12.93 13.27
N TYR A 378 -2.83 -12.10 12.29
CA TYR A 378 -1.92 -11.47 11.32
C TYR A 378 -0.88 -10.54 11.97
N PRO A 379 0.29 -10.30 11.37
CA PRO A 379 1.25 -9.33 11.87
C PRO A 379 0.67 -7.91 11.86
N THR A 380 1.01 -7.08 12.84
CA THR A 380 0.42 -5.74 13.02
C THR A 380 1.42 -4.71 13.54
N LEU A 381 1.28 -3.46 13.11
CA LEU A 381 2.06 -2.34 13.63
C LEU A 381 1.15 -1.25 14.22
N PRO A 382 1.63 -0.46 15.21
CA PRO A 382 0.90 0.69 15.72
C PRO A 382 0.69 1.74 14.62
N LEU A 383 -0.41 2.50 14.68
CA LEU A 383 -0.71 3.54 13.68
C LEU A 383 0.40 4.60 13.59
N ASP A 384 1.05 4.90 14.71
CA ASP A 384 2.16 5.86 14.78
C ASP A 384 3.33 5.48 13.88
N PHE A 385 3.56 4.17 13.64
CA PHE A 385 4.55 3.70 12.67
C PHE A 385 4.30 4.31 11.29
N PHE A 386 3.06 4.25 10.79
CA PHE A 386 2.72 4.75 9.47
C PHE A 386 2.76 6.27 9.41
N THR A 387 2.37 6.96 10.49
CA THR A 387 2.51 8.42 10.55
C THR A 387 3.99 8.84 10.52
N SER A 388 4.88 8.07 11.16
CA SER A 388 6.32 8.36 11.17
C SER A 388 7.01 8.10 9.82
N LEU A 389 6.36 7.39 8.89
CA LEU A 389 6.87 7.20 7.53
C LEU A 389 6.71 8.46 6.66
N VAL A 390 5.87 9.40 7.07
CA VAL A 390 5.63 10.67 6.38
C VAL A 390 6.69 11.68 6.83
N PRO A 391 7.61 12.11 5.96
CA PRO A 391 8.67 13.04 6.33
C PRO A 391 8.14 14.47 6.39
N GLY A 392 8.23 15.09 7.57
CA GLY A 392 7.96 16.52 7.77
C GLY A 392 6.48 16.92 7.66
N ASP A 393 6.25 18.21 7.39
CA ASP A 393 4.92 18.84 7.35
C ASP A 393 4.28 18.86 5.94
N ASP A 394 4.76 18.05 4.99
CA ASP A 394 4.20 17.96 3.61
C ASP A 394 3.31 16.70 3.46
N PRO A 395 2.05 16.74 3.95
CA PRO A 395 1.15 15.61 3.80
C PRO A 395 0.71 15.46 2.34
N GLY A 396 0.60 14.21 1.89
CA GLY A 396 0.00 13.88 0.60
C GLY A 396 0.98 13.96 -0.58
N ARG A 397 2.24 13.56 -0.39
CA ARG A 397 3.13 13.30 -1.52
C ARG A 397 2.48 12.26 -2.44
N CYS A 398 2.63 12.47 -3.74
CA CYS A 398 2.04 11.63 -4.76
C CYS A 398 3.13 11.13 -5.71
N LEU A 399 3.08 9.84 -6.04
CA LEU A 399 4.01 9.18 -6.94
C LEU A 399 3.30 8.87 -8.26
N LEU A 400 3.73 9.48 -9.35
CA LEU A 400 3.31 9.07 -10.69
C LEU A 400 3.88 7.68 -10.98
N LEU A 401 3.00 6.73 -11.26
CA LEU A 401 3.37 5.34 -11.51
C LEU A 401 3.73 5.12 -12.99
N PRO A 402 4.64 4.19 -13.29
CA PRO A 402 4.94 3.83 -14.67
C PRO A 402 3.69 3.26 -15.38
N PRO A 403 3.53 3.48 -16.69
CA PRO A 403 2.38 2.97 -17.44
C PRO A 403 2.40 1.44 -17.50
N GLY A 404 1.22 0.79 -17.57
CA GLY A 404 1.11 -0.67 -17.76
C GLY A 404 1.54 -1.49 -16.54
N LEU A 405 1.03 -1.11 -15.36
CA LEU A 405 1.12 -1.89 -14.12
C LEU A 405 0.03 -2.97 -14.01
#